data_AF-A0A154V8G5-F1
#
_entry.id   AF-A0A154V8G5-F1
#
_cell.length_a   1.000
_cell.length_b   1.000
_cell.length_c   1.000
_cell.angle_alpha   90.00
_cell.angle_beta   90.00
_cell.angle_gamma   90.00
#
_symmetry.space_group_name_H-M   'P 1'
#
loop_
_entity.id
_entity.type
_entity.pdbx_description
1 polymer ?
#
loop_
_entity_poly.entity_id
_entity_poly.type
_entity_poly.pdbx_seq_one_letter_code
_entity_poly.pdbx_strand_id
1 'polypeptide(L)'
;MTAQPIELTVNGRKVSGMAEPRTHLADFLRGPLGLTGTHLGCEQGVCGACTVLIDGSPQRSCLTFAVSCEGDEVRTVEGFDDDPVMADLREAFAAHHALQCGYCTPGMLVTARDIATRLGDVDEQTIRRELSGNICRCTGYVGIVAAIRQVVAGRQPQAQAWRFEARQETAAPVAEAMPAAALAPASMDFSTAGDGFSVLKQQVSVAAPAGQVWDALGDIRRIAACLPGAAVDTVEGSRVTGSLTVSFGPIKASFAGEGEVARDDASRTGAVKGRGRDAKGGSSATGEIAYAVHPDGQGTRIDVEVRYKLTGPLAQFGRSALVTDFARRMTDLFAANLTAMLTGAEQAGKPAELSFLSILGAMLKDRLARLFGRN
;
A
#
# COMPACT_ATOMS: atom_id res chain seq x y z
N MET A 1 12.55 19.25 23.54
CA MET A 1 12.55 19.79 22.16
C MET A 1 12.01 21.20 22.26
N THR A 2 12.66 22.18 21.64
CA THR A 2 12.22 23.59 21.67
C THR A 2 11.42 23.92 20.42
N ALA A 3 10.35 24.70 20.59
CA ALA A 3 9.60 25.24 19.46
C ALA A 3 10.49 26.19 18.64
N GLN A 4 10.32 26.18 17.32
CA GLN A 4 11.06 26.99 16.36
C GLN A 4 10.08 27.89 15.60
N PRO A 5 10.50 29.12 15.23
CA PRO A 5 9.68 29.97 14.38
C PRO A 5 9.57 29.35 12.99
N ILE A 6 8.37 29.39 12.43
CA ILE A 6 8.09 29.02 11.05
C ILE A 6 7.26 30.10 10.36
N GLU A 7 7.49 30.30 9.06
CA GLU A 7 6.70 31.16 8.19
C GLU A 7 6.15 30.39 7.01
N LEU A 8 4.85 30.52 6.74
CA LEU A 8 4.20 29.92 5.58
C LEU A 8 3.07 30.80 5.06
N THR A 9 2.59 30.54 3.85
CA THR A 9 1.42 31.22 3.30
C THR A 9 0.20 30.33 3.49
N VAL A 10 -0.75 30.72 4.33
CA VAL A 10 -1.99 29.97 4.57
C VAL A 10 -3.17 30.73 3.98
N ASN A 11 -3.91 30.10 3.06
CA ASN A 11 -5.07 30.70 2.39
C ASN A 11 -4.76 32.09 1.79
N GLY A 12 -3.58 32.23 1.16
CA GLY A 12 -3.12 33.49 0.54
C GLY A 12 -2.59 34.55 1.52
N ARG A 13 -2.51 34.26 2.82
CA ARG A 13 -1.97 35.18 3.84
C ARG A 13 -0.66 34.63 4.40
N LYS A 14 0.36 35.47 4.49
CA LYS A 14 1.57 35.12 5.24
C LYS A 14 1.24 34.97 6.72
N VAL A 15 1.69 33.88 7.31
CA VAL A 15 1.49 33.54 8.71
C VAL A 15 2.84 33.13 9.30
N SER A 16 3.14 33.64 10.48
CA SER A 16 4.26 33.19 11.29
C SER A 16 3.76 32.56 12.59
N GLY A 17 4.47 31.55 13.08
CA GLY A 17 4.12 30.86 14.32
C GLY A 17 5.27 30.04 14.89
N MET A 18 5.07 29.48 16.07
CA MET A 18 6.04 28.60 16.72
C MET A 18 5.56 27.15 16.60
N ALA A 19 6.43 26.25 16.13
CA ALA A 19 6.14 24.82 16.03
C ALA A 19 7.27 23.99 16.66
N GLU A 20 6.93 22.96 17.43
CA GLU A 20 7.92 21.94 17.78
C GLU A 20 8.22 21.10 16.52
N PRO A 21 9.42 20.51 16.39
CA PRO A 21 9.76 19.67 15.23
C PRO A 21 8.77 18.51 14.99
N ARG A 22 8.08 18.05 16.04
CA ARG A 22 7.07 16.98 15.98
C ARG A 22 5.64 17.48 15.72
N THR A 23 5.39 18.78 15.70
CA THR A 23 4.05 19.33 15.49
C THR A 23 3.62 19.02 14.07
N HIS A 24 2.51 18.27 13.91
CA HIS A 24 1.93 18.02 12.60
C HIS A 24 1.31 19.30 12.04
N LEU A 25 1.29 19.44 10.71
CA LEU A 25 0.67 20.58 10.04
C LEU A 25 -0.81 20.70 10.41
N ALA A 26 -1.52 19.58 10.54
CA ALA A 26 -2.92 19.59 10.97
C ALA A 26 -3.11 20.26 12.34
N ASP A 27 -2.22 19.98 13.30
CA ASP A 27 -2.29 20.57 14.64
C ASP A 27 -1.94 22.05 14.62
N PHE A 28 -0.97 22.44 13.80
CA PHE A 28 -0.62 23.84 13.62
C PHE A 28 -1.77 24.66 13.00
N LEU A 29 -2.42 24.12 11.98
CA LEU A 29 -3.59 24.75 11.33
C LEU A 29 -4.78 24.84 12.29
N ARG A 30 -5.11 23.75 13.00
CA ARG A 30 -6.30 23.69 13.87
C ARG A 30 -6.12 24.42 15.19
N GLY A 31 -4.92 24.37 15.76
CA GLY A 31 -4.60 24.95 17.06
C GLY A 31 -4.32 26.45 16.92
N PRO A 32 -3.05 26.87 16.78
CA PRO A 32 -2.67 28.28 16.71
C PRO A 32 -3.46 29.12 15.70
N LEU A 33 -3.79 28.57 14.52
CA LEU A 33 -4.47 29.32 13.46
C LEU A 33 -6.00 29.19 13.45
N GLY A 34 -6.57 28.30 14.28
CA GLY A 34 -8.01 28.11 14.39
C GLY A 34 -8.72 27.63 13.12
N LEU A 35 -7.99 27.12 12.12
CA LEU A 35 -8.52 26.60 10.86
C LEU A 35 -9.06 25.18 11.05
N THR A 36 -10.20 25.12 11.75
CA THR A 36 -10.79 23.89 12.29
C THR A 36 -11.57 23.06 11.27
N GLY A 37 -11.74 23.54 10.04
CA GLY A 37 -12.28 22.75 8.93
C GLY A 37 -11.36 21.59 8.53
N THR A 38 -10.07 21.66 8.83
CA THR A 38 -9.18 20.50 8.74
C THR A 38 -9.49 19.53 9.88
N HIS A 39 -9.90 18.29 9.59
CA HIS A 39 -10.30 17.32 10.63
C HIS A 39 -9.27 16.19 10.82
N LEU A 40 -9.20 15.65 12.04
CA LEU A 40 -8.30 14.56 12.43
C LEU A 40 -9.10 13.32 12.84
N GLY A 41 -9.26 12.37 11.92
CA GLY A 41 -10.04 11.15 12.17
C GLY A 41 -9.22 9.92 12.53
N CYS A 42 -7.99 9.79 12.00
CA CYS A 42 -7.17 8.57 12.18
C CYS A 42 -5.69 8.80 12.49
N GLU A 43 -5.16 9.99 12.17
CA GLU A 43 -3.75 10.38 12.42
C GLU A 43 -2.65 9.48 11.79
N GLN A 44 -3.05 8.53 10.94
CA GLN A 44 -2.18 7.62 10.18
C GLN A 44 -2.34 7.75 8.65
N GLY A 45 -2.93 8.86 8.17
CA GLY A 45 -3.11 9.15 6.74
C GLY A 45 -4.22 8.40 6.00
N VAL A 46 -4.91 7.46 6.66
CA VAL A 46 -5.89 6.56 6.04
C VAL A 46 -7.23 7.24 5.70
N CYS A 47 -7.77 8.07 6.59
CA CYS A 47 -9.15 8.59 6.43
C CYS A 47 -9.29 9.78 5.47
N GLY A 48 -8.22 10.53 5.21
CA GLY A 48 -8.25 11.73 4.36
C GLY A 48 -9.00 12.96 4.89
N ALA A 49 -9.58 12.92 6.09
CA ALA A 49 -10.28 14.07 6.65
C ALA A 49 -9.37 15.31 6.87
N CYS A 50 -8.06 15.10 6.95
CA CYS A 50 -7.03 16.12 7.14
C CYS A 50 -6.45 16.67 5.82
N THR A 51 -7.09 16.40 4.68
CA THR A 51 -6.55 16.79 3.37
C THR A 51 -6.60 18.30 3.18
N VAL A 52 -5.44 18.88 2.86
CA VAL A 52 -5.24 20.28 2.48
C VAL A 52 -4.44 20.33 1.18
N LEU A 53 -4.36 21.47 0.51
CA LEU A 53 -3.38 21.66 -0.55
C LEU A 53 -2.08 22.18 0.05
N ILE A 54 -0.96 21.60 -0.37
CA ILE A 54 0.40 22.11 -0.13
C ILE A 54 1.03 22.29 -1.50
N ASP A 55 1.40 23.52 -1.84
CA ASP A 55 1.88 23.94 -3.17
C ASP A 55 0.98 23.41 -4.30
N GLY A 56 -0.33 23.57 -4.10
CA GLY A 56 -1.36 23.17 -5.05
C GLY A 56 -1.68 21.67 -5.10
N SER A 57 -0.97 20.82 -4.36
CA SER A 57 -1.17 19.36 -4.35
C SER A 57 -1.90 18.88 -3.08
N PRO A 58 -2.92 18.01 -3.19
CA PRO A 58 -3.57 17.44 -2.01
C PRO A 58 -2.61 16.58 -1.17
N GLN A 59 -2.45 16.91 0.10
CA GLN A 59 -1.61 16.16 1.04
C GLN A 59 -2.29 15.93 2.38
N ARG A 60 -1.80 14.91 3.12
CA ARG A 60 -2.28 14.56 4.46
C ARG A 60 -1.57 15.40 5.50
N SER A 61 -2.21 16.46 5.97
CA SER A 61 -1.59 17.34 6.99
C SER A 61 -1.30 16.64 8.33
N CYS A 62 -1.91 15.49 8.62
CA CYS A 62 -1.57 14.67 9.80
C CYS A 62 -0.25 13.88 9.65
N LEU A 63 0.30 13.75 8.44
CA LEU A 63 1.58 13.07 8.19
C LEU A 63 2.69 14.06 7.80
N THR A 64 2.37 15.34 7.64
CA THR A 64 3.32 16.41 7.33
C THR A 64 3.66 17.15 8.62
N PHE A 65 4.93 17.46 8.85
CA PHE A 65 5.33 18.30 9.99
C PHE A 65 5.18 19.78 9.62
N ALA A 66 4.75 20.61 10.57
CA ALA A 66 4.59 22.04 10.34
C ALA A 66 5.93 22.70 9.96
N VAL A 67 7.03 22.26 10.60
CA VAL A 67 8.39 22.74 10.31
C VAL A 67 8.90 22.39 8.91
N SER A 68 8.36 21.34 8.27
CA SER A 68 8.74 21.02 6.88
C SER A 68 8.02 21.88 5.85
N CYS A 69 7.05 22.69 6.27
CA CYS A 69 6.26 23.57 5.39
C CYS A 69 6.76 25.02 5.39
N GLU A 70 7.98 25.27 5.86
CA GLU A 70 8.60 26.59 5.84
C GLU A 70 8.61 27.16 4.41
N GLY A 71 7.95 28.29 4.19
CA GLY A 71 7.84 28.97 2.91
C GLY A 71 6.81 28.38 1.93
N ASP A 72 6.16 27.27 2.27
CA ASP A 72 5.18 26.62 1.38
C ASP A 72 3.84 27.38 1.36
N GLU A 73 3.05 27.16 0.29
CA GLU A 73 1.67 27.63 0.20
C GLU A 73 0.70 26.53 0.64
N VAL A 74 0.04 26.73 1.77
CA VAL A 74 -0.98 25.84 2.31
C VAL A 74 -2.38 26.43 2.09
N ARG A 75 -3.29 25.64 1.50
CA ARG A 75 -4.69 26.03 1.34
C ARG A 75 -5.63 25.01 1.98
N THR A 76 -6.40 25.48 2.94
CA THR A 76 -7.42 24.73 3.70
C THR A 76 -8.82 24.97 3.13
N VAL A 77 -9.84 24.25 3.60
CA VAL A 77 -11.21 24.38 3.07
C VAL A 77 -11.76 25.82 3.20
N GLU A 78 -11.33 26.54 4.22
CA GLU A 78 -11.66 27.94 4.52
C GLU A 78 -11.07 28.91 3.50
N GLY A 79 -10.02 28.52 2.77
CA GLY A 79 -9.36 29.37 1.79
C GLY A 79 -10.02 29.37 0.41
N PHE A 80 -11.16 28.72 0.20
CA PHE A 80 -11.73 28.47 -1.13
C PHE A 80 -12.97 29.31 -1.48
N ASP A 81 -13.27 30.36 -0.74
CA ASP A 81 -14.50 31.14 -0.97
C ASP A 81 -14.54 31.83 -2.34
N ASP A 82 -13.39 32.28 -2.86
CA ASP A 82 -13.27 32.88 -4.20
C ASP A 82 -12.92 31.87 -5.31
N ASP A 83 -12.96 30.55 -5.01
CA ASP A 83 -12.66 29.52 -6.01
C ASP A 83 -13.94 29.06 -6.71
N PRO A 84 -14.11 29.33 -8.03
CA PRO A 84 -15.33 29.01 -8.75
C PRO A 84 -15.59 27.49 -8.80
N VAL A 85 -14.55 26.67 -8.82
CA VAL A 85 -14.71 25.19 -8.81
C VAL A 85 -15.27 24.74 -7.47
N MET A 86 -14.83 25.37 -6.38
CA MET A 86 -15.36 25.05 -5.04
C MET A 86 -16.77 25.57 -4.83
N ALA A 87 -17.16 26.68 -5.48
CA ALA A 87 -18.55 27.11 -5.52
C ALA A 87 -19.44 26.04 -6.21
N ASP A 88 -19.06 25.60 -7.41
CA ASP A 88 -19.76 24.55 -8.15
C ASP A 88 -19.84 23.24 -7.33
N LEU A 89 -18.73 22.85 -6.68
CA LEU A 89 -18.68 21.65 -5.84
C LEU A 89 -19.58 21.77 -4.61
N ARG A 90 -19.61 22.91 -3.93
CA ARG A 90 -20.48 23.12 -2.75
C ARG A 90 -21.95 23.03 -3.15
N GLU A 91 -22.33 23.61 -4.28
CA GLU A 91 -23.69 23.51 -4.83
C GLU A 91 -24.04 22.06 -5.20
N ALA A 92 -23.17 21.37 -5.94
CA ALA A 92 -23.38 19.98 -6.33
C ALA A 92 -23.42 19.04 -5.11
N PHE A 93 -22.58 19.27 -4.10
CA PHE A 93 -22.59 18.47 -2.88
C PHE A 93 -23.91 18.62 -2.11
N ALA A 94 -24.49 19.83 -2.09
CA ALA A 94 -25.81 20.06 -1.52
C ALA A 94 -26.91 19.36 -2.34
N ALA A 95 -26.90 19.54 -3.66
CA ALA A 95 -27.91 18.98 -4.57
C ALA A 95 -27.95 17.44 -4.57
N HIS A 96 -26.80 16.79 -4.42
CA HIS A 96 -26.68 15.32 -4.45
C HIS A 96 -26.62 14.67 -3.06
N HIS A 97 -26.92 15.42 -1.99
CA HIS A 97 -26.81 14.93 -0.61
C HIS A 97 -25.45 14.27 -0.31
N ALA A 98 -24.37 14.89 -0.81
CA ALA A 98 -23.00 14.38 -0.72
C ALA A 98 -22.37 14.52 0.68
N LEU A 99 -23.12 15.01 1.66
CA LEU A 99 -22.70 15.05 3.06
C LEU A 99 -23.85 14.66 4.00
N GLN A 100 -23.49 14.12 5.16
CA GLN A 100 -24.40 13.87 6.27
C GLN A 100 -23.83 14.48 7.55
N CYS A 101 -22.95 13.76 8.26
CA CYS A 101 -22.32 14.29 9.48
C CYS A 101 -21.34 15.46 9.22
N GLY A 102 -20.96 15.70 7.96
CA GLY A 102 -20.03 16.76 7.58
C GLY A 102 -18.55 16.48 7.88
N TYR A 103 -18.22 15.44 8.64
CA TYR A 103 -16.85 15.25 9.14
C TYR A 103 -15.81 15.00 8.04
N CYS A 104 -16.12 14.22 7.01
CA CYS A 104 -15.18 14.02 5.89
C CYS A 104 -15.25 15.14 4.84
N THR A 105 -16.25 16.02 4.91
CA THR A 105 -16.61 16.93 3.82
C THR A 105 -15.47 17.91 3.45
N PRO A 106 -14.73 18.51 4.39
CA PRO A 106 -13.60 19.37 4.06
C PRO A 106 -12.54 18.68 3.19
N GLY A 107 -12.04 17.52 3.62
CA GLY A 107 -11.06 16.75 2.85
C GLY A 107 -11.61 16.24 1.51
N MET A 108 -12.89 15.84 1.49
CA MET A 108 -13.59 15.45 0.26
C MET A 108 -13.65 16.59 -0.76
N LEU A 109 -13.98 17.81 -0.34
CA LEU A 109 -14.07 18.97 -1.23
C LEU A 109 -12.69 19.35 -1.79
N VAL A 110 -11.64 19.34 -0.95
CA VAL A 110 -10.26 19.61 -1.40
C VAL A 110 -9.83 18.59 -2.47
N THR A 111 -10.09 17.29 -2.24
CA THR A 111 -9.78 16.26 -3.24
C THR A 111 -10.68 16.36 -4.48
N ALA A 112 -11.97 16.65 -4.32
CA ALA A 112 -12.89 16.82 -5.45
C ALA A 112 -12.47 17.99 -6.36
N ARG A 113 -12.00 19.09 -5.77
CA ARG A 113 -11.44 20.23 -6.51
C ARG A 113 -10.19 19.82 -7.27
N ASP A 114 -9.29 19.06 -6.67
CA ASP A 114 -8.11 18.54 -7.37
C ASP A 114 -8.52 17.67 -8.56
N ILE A 115 -9.46 16.74 -8.40
CA ILE A 115 -10.00 15.94 -9.51
C ILE A 115 -10.52 16.86 -10.64
N ALA A 116 -11.38 17.81 -10.30
CA ALA A 116 -12.00 18.70 -11.29
C ALA A 116 -11.01 19.62 -12.01
N THR A 117 -9.95 20.05 -11.33
CA THR A 117 -8.94 20.95 -11.91
C THR A 117 -7.84 20.20 -12.63
N ARG A 118 -7.31 19.11 -12.07
CA ARG A 118 -6.20 18.34 -12.64
C ARG A 118 -6.64 17.45 -13.81
N LEU A 119 -7.80 16.81 -13.69
CA LEU A 119 -8.22 15.79 -14.65
C LEU A 119 -9.29 16.27 -15.63
N GLY A 120 -10.09 17.28 -15.28
CA GLY A 120 -11.22 17.71 -16.10
C GLY A 120 -12.27 16.60 -16.24
N ASP A 121 -12.91 16.51 -17.40
CA ASP A 121 -13.97 15.55 -17.70
C ASP A 121 -13.49 14.09 -17.62
N VAL A 122 -13.90 13.40 -16.56
CA VAL A 122 -13.51 12.02 -16.27
C VAL A 122 -14.70 11.15 -15.87
N ASP A 123 -14.56 9.85 -16.12
CA ASP A 123 -15.60 8.88 -15.79
C ASP A 123 -15.74 8.63 -14.28
N GLU A 124 -16.89 8.04 -13.91
CA GLU A 124 -17.21 7.70 -12.53
C GLU A 124 -16.14 6.81 -11.88
N GLN A 125 -15.57 5.88 -12.65
CA GLN A 125 -14.58 4.94 -12.15
C GLN A 125 -13.29 5.66 -11.75
N THR A 126 -12.88 6.68 -12.52
CA THR A 126 -11.74 7.54 -12.21
C THR A 126 -12.01 8.36 -10.96
N ILE A 127 -13.19 9.00 -10.87
CA ILE A 127 -13.58 9.75 -9.67
C ILE A 127 -13.46 8.87 -8.41
N ARG A 128 -13.96 7.63 -8.46
CA ARG A 128 -13.88 6.69 -7.33
C ARG A 128 -12.44 6.31 -6.97
N ARG A 129 -11.57 6.12 -7.96
CA ARG A 129 -10.15 5.84 -7.73
C ARG A 129 -9.46 7.01 -7.05
N GLU A 130 -9.65 8.23 -7.55
CA GLU A 130 -9.04 9.44 -6.98
C GLU A 130 -9.58 9.77 -5.59
N LEU A 131 -10.85 9.44 -5.31
CA LEU A 131 -11.44 9.57 -3.98
C LEU A 131 -11.03 8.47 -2.99
N SER A 132 -10.33 7.42 -3.42
CA SER A 132 -10.03 6.25 -2.55
C SER A 132 -9.25 6.60 -1.27
N GLY A 133 -8.57 7.76 -1.27
CA GLY A 133 -7.90 8.28 -0.10
C GLY A 133 -8.80 9.02 0.92
N ASN A 134 -10.07 9.25 0.64
CA ASN A 134 -10.99 9.92 1.57
C ASN A 134 -12.09 8.96 2.00
N ILE A 135 -12.17 8.67 3.30
CA ILE A 135 -13.13 7.72 3.86
C ILE A 135 -14.36 8.47 4.36
N CYS A 136 -15.54 8.02 3.91
CA CYS A 136 -16.83 8.44 4.43
C CYS A 136 -17.57 7.25 5.04
N ARG A 137 -18.04 7.41 6.28
CA ARG A 137 -18.82 6.37 6.98
C ARG A 137 -20.33 6.51 6.81
N CYS A 138 -20.81 7.64 6.31
CA CYS A 138 -22.23 8.01 6.33
C CYS A 138 -22.90 7.86 4.96
N THR A 139 -22.28 8.39 3.90
CA THR A 139 -22.95 8.59 2.59
C THR A 139 -22.93 7.37 1.69
N GLY A 140 -22.03 6.41 1.91
CA GLY A 140 -21.76 5.33 0.94
C GLY A 140 -21.19 5.83 -0.40
N TYR A 141 -20.69 7.07 -0.46
CA TYR A 141 -20.06 7.73 -1.60
C TYR A 141 -20.95 8.06 -2.81
N VAL A 142 -22.17 7.53 -2.91
CA VAL A 142 -23.02 7.69 -4.10
C VAL A 142 -23.26 9.16 -4.44
N GLY A 143 -23.72 9.96 -3.47
CA GLY A 143 -23.95 11.40 -3.66
C GLY A 143 -22.67 12.19 -3.92
N ILE A 144 -21.56 11.82 -3.26
CA ILE A 144 -20.24 12.47 -3.46
C ILE A 144 -19.78 12.29 -4.91
N VAL A 145 -19.83 11.05 -5.40
CA VAL A 145 -19.40 10.73 -6.76
C VAL A 145 -20.32 11.41 -7.78
N ALA A 146 -21.64 11.44 -7.56
CA ALA A 146 -22.59 12.13 -8.43
C ALA A 146 -22.32 13.65 -8.48
N ALA A 147 -22.05 14.28 -7.34
CA ALA A 147 -21.71 15.70 -7.26
C ALA A 147 -20.45 16.02 -8.06
N ILE A 148 -19.38 15.25 -7.87
CA ILE A 148 -18.14 15.46 -8.62
C ILE A 148 -18.37 15.26 -10.12
N ARG A 149 -19.11 14.20 -10.50
CA ARG A 149 -19.41 13.92 -11.91
C ARG A 149 -20.15 15.07 -12.59
N GLN A 150 -21.05 15.73 -11.89
CA GLN A 150 -21.72 16.94 -12.38
C GLN A 150 -20.72 18.07 -12.65
N VAL A 151 -19.80 18.33 -11.72
CA VAL A 151 -18.86 19.45 -11.83
C VAL A 151 -17.77 19.22 -12.89
N VAL A 152 -17.33 17.97 -13.07
CA VAL A 152 -16.28 17.67 -14.05
C VAL A 152 -16.77 17.58 -15.48
N ALA A 153 -18.07 17.34 -15.72
CA ALA A 153 -18.63 17.16 -17.04
C ALA A 153 -18.37 18.39 -17.94
N GLY A 154 -17.73 18.17 -19.11
CA GLY A 154 -17.37 19.23 -20.04
C GLY A 154 -16.22 20.15 -19.57
N ARG A 155 -15.59 19.87 -18.43
CA ARG A 155 -14.49 20.67 -17.89
C ARG A 155 -13.16 20.26 -18.51
N GLN A 156 -12.33 21.23 -18.86
CA GLN A 156 -10.97 20.96 -19.34
C GLN A 156 -9.99 20.89 -18.16
N PRO A 157 -8.96 20.02 -18.23
CA PRO A 157 -7.84 20.06 -17.29
C PRO A 157 -7.22 21.45 -17.25
N GLN A 158 -6.97 21.95 -16.04
CA GLN A 158 -6.18 23.14 -15.80
C GLN A 158 -4.73 22.70 -15.58
N ALA A 159 -3.78 23.39 -16.22
CA ALA A 159 -2.37 23.14 -15.97
C ALA A 159 -2.05 23.43 -14.50
N GLN A 160 -1.82 22.40 -13.70
CA GLN A 160 -1.27 22.56 -12.37
C GLN A 160 0.23 22.79 -12.50
N ALA A 161 0.70 23.97 -12.09
CA ALA A 161 2.12 24.25 -12.00
C ALA A 161 2.67 23.57 -10.73
N TRP A 162 3.02 22.29 -10.84
CA TRP A 162 3.86 21.66 -9.81
C TRP A 162 5.26 22.26 -9.94
N ARG A 163 5.54 23.29 -9.14
CA ARG A 163 6.88 23.88 -9.06
C ARG A 163 7.72 23.01 -8.13
N PHE A 164 8.34 21.98 -8.69
CA PHE A 164 9.55 21.42 -8.08
C PHE A 164 10.73 22.35 -8.42
N GLU A 165 10.79 23.53 -7.80
CA GLU A 165 12.07 24.20 -7.66
C GLU A 165 12.83 23.44 -6.58
N ALA A 166 13.83 22.66 -6.99
CA ALA A 166 14.75 22.04 -6.06
C ALA A 166 15.35 23.14 -5.19
N ARG A 167 14.89 23.27 -3.93
CA ARG A 167 15.55 24.12 -2.96
C ARG A 167 17.00 23.66 -2.90
N GLN A 168 17.92 24.56 -3.24
CA GLN A 168 19.34 24.35 -3.02
C GLN A 168 19.60 24.44 -1.51
N GLU A 169 19.17 23.42 -0.76
CA GLU A 169 19.64 23.23 0.59
C GLU A 169 20.94 22.44 0.53
N THR A 170 22.00 23.06 1.03
CA THR A 170 23.29 22.42 1.26
C THR A 170 23.08 21.22 2.17
N ALA A 171 23.17 20.01 1.61
CA ALA A 171 23.09 18.78 2.39
C ALA A 171 24.18 18.79 3.47
N ALA A 172 23.76 18.79 4.73
CA ALA A 172 24.65 18.47 5.83
C ALA A 172 25.08 17.00 5.70
N PRO A 173 26.35 16.66 5.97
CA PRO A 173 26.82 15.28 5.87
C PRO A 173 26.07 14.40 6.88
N VAL A 174 25.45 13.33 6.37
CA VAL A 174 24.78 12.33 7.20
C VAL A 174 25.85 11.48 7.88
N ALA A 175 25.89 11.53 9.21
CA ALA A 175 26.74 10.66 10.02
C ALA A 175 26.30 9.20 9.89
N GLU A 176 27.27 8.29 9.86
CA GLU A 176 27.08 6.84 9.78
C GLU A 176 26.12 6.33 10.86
N ALA A 177 25.19 5.46 10.43
CA ALA A 177 24.17 4.86 11.28
C ALA A 177 24.79 3.91 12.31
N MET A 178 24.45 4.11 13.58
CA MET A 178 24.70 3.14 14.65
C MET A 178 23.63 2.03 14.66
N PRO A 179 23.98 0.81 15.11
CA PRO A 179 23.10 -0.35 15.01
C PRO A 179 22.04 -0.32 16.11
N ALA A 180 20.78 -0.54 15.73
CA ALA A 180 19.68 -0.71 16.67
C ALA A 180 19.49 -2.20 16.99
N ALA A 181 19.67 -2.56 18.26
CA ALA A 181 19.26 -3.85 18.81
C ALA A 181 18.01 -3.65 19.69
N ALA A 182 17.00 -4.51 19.50
CA ALA A 182 16.15 -5.16 20.50
C ALA A 182 14.69 -5.39 20.03
N LEU A 183 14.42 -6.66 19.73
CA LEU A 183 13.23 -7.53 19.83
C LEU A 183 11.79 -6.99 20.12
N ALA A 184 10.88 -7.60 19.33
CA ALA A 184 9.46 -7.97 19.53
C ALA A 184 8.37 -7.07 18.89
N PRO A 185 7.20 -7.61 18.44
CA PRO A 185 6.88 -8.92 17.86
C PRO A 185 6.42 -8.83 16.37
N ALA A 186 6.70 -9.88 15.58
CA ALA A 186 6.25 -10.17 14.20
C ALA A 186 5.82 -8.96 13.32
N SER A 187 6.78 -8.14 12.89
CA SER A 187 6.59 -7.14 11.83
C SER A 187 7.05 -7.67 10.47
N MET A 188 6.26 -7.37 9.45
CA MET A 188 6.66 -7.53 8.04
C MET A 188 7.34 -6.24 7.62
N ASP A 189 8.63 -6.32 7.26
CA ASP A 189 9.38 -5.17 6.77
C ASP A 189 9.42 -5.23 5.24
N PHE A 190 8.64 -4.34 4.61
CA PHE A 190 8.73 -4.06 3.18
C PHE A 190 9.63 -2.84 2.99
N SER A 191 10.71 -2.98 2.23
CA SER A 191 11.62 -1.86 1.92
C SER A 191 12.01 -1.89 0.45
N THR A 192 12.19 -0.70 -0.13
CA THR A 192 12.79 -0.55 -1.46
C THR A 192 14.29 -0.40 -1.28
N ALA A 193 15.07 -1.29 -1.90
CA ALA A 193 16.51 -1.10 -1.99
C ALA A 193 16.82 0.00 -3.03
N GLY A 194 17.85 0.81 -2.77
CA GLY A 194 18.22 1.96 -3.62
C GLY A 194 18.62 1.62 -5.07
N ASP A 195 18.64 0.35 -5.45
CA ASP A 195 19.00 -0.17 -6.78
C ASP A 195 17.77 -0.56 -7.65
N GLY A 196 16.55 -0.24 -7.19
CA GLY A 196 15.32 -0.52 -7.92
C GLY A 196 14.76 -1.94 -7.74
N PHE A 197 15.31 -2.70 -6.80
CA PHE A 197 14.70 -3.94 -6.31
C PHE A 197 13.81 -3.66 -5.10
N SER A 198 12.69 -4.37 -5.03
CA SER A 198 11.84 -4.44 -3.83
C SER A 198 12.31 -5.59 -2.97
N VAL A 199 12.40 -5.37 -1.66
CA VAL A 199 12.81 -6.37 -0.68
C VAL A 199 11.66 -6.62 0.29
N LEU A 200 11.32 -7.89 0.46
CA LEU A 200 10.35 -8.36 1.43
C LEU A 200 11.05 -9.33 2.36
N LYS A 201 10.95 -9.07 3.68
CA LYS A 201 11.43 -10.00 4.70
C LYS A 201 10.24 -10.58 5.45
N GLN A 202 10.23 -11.89 5.63
CA GLN A 202 9.18 -12.59 6.34
C GLN A 202 9.76 -13.76 7.15
N GLN A 203 9.09 -14.07 8.25
CA GLN A 203 9.40 -15.24 9.07
C GLN A 203 8.21 -16.20 9.02
N VAL A 204 8.51 -17.48 8.94
CA VAL A 204 7.52 -18.55 8.89
C VAL A 204 7.82 -19.56 9.99
N SER A 205 6.80 -19.97 10.74
CA SER A 205 6.91 -21.04 11.72
C SER A 205 6.28 -22.32 11.19
N VAL A 206 6.99 -23.44 11.34
CA VAL A 206 6.55 -24.78 10.94
C VAL A 206 6.61 -25.71 12.15
N ALA A 207 5.52 -26.44 12.37
CA ALA A 207 5.41 -27.41 13.48
C ALA A 207 6.09 -28.75 13.15
N ALA A 208 7.35 -28.70 12.75
CA ALA A 208 8.19 -29.88 12.47
C ALA A 208 9.66 -29.58 12.81
N PRO A 209 10.50 -30.60 13.09
CA PRO A 209 11.92 -30.41 13.40
C PRO A 209 12.73 -29.82 12.24
N ALA A 210 13.71 -28.96 12.56
CA ALA A 210 14.47 -28.20 11.56
C ALA A 210 15.21 -29.07 10.53
N GLY A 211 15.66 -30.27 10.90
CA GLY A 211 16.26 -31.22 9.95
C GLY A 211 15.24 -31.71 8.91
N GLN A 212 14.04 -32.07 9.35
CA GLN A 212 12.97 -32.54 8.46
C GLN A 212 12.49 -31.42 7.52
N VAL A 213 12.39 -30.20 8.05
CA VAL A 213 12.05 -29.01 7.24
C VAL A 213 13.15 -28.71 6.22
N TRP A 214 14.43 -28.80 6.63
CA TRP A 214 15.57 -28.60 5.72
C TRP A 214 15.58 -29.63 4.59
N ASP A 215 15.38 -30.91 4.89
CA ASP A 215 15.35 -31.97 3.88
C ASP A 215 14.20 -31.77 2.89
N ALA A 216 13.01 -31.40 3.39
CA ALA A 216 11.86 -31.12 2.56
C ALA A 216 12.07 -29.91 1.63
N LEU A 217 12.72 -28.85 2.10
CA LEU A 217 13.08 -27.68 1.27
C LEU A 217 14.06 -28.03 0.14
N GLY A 218 14.71 -29.19 0.20
CA GLY A 218 15.57 -29.70 -0.88
C GLY A 218 14.83 -30.29 -2.07
N ASP A 219 13.58 -30.71 -1.89
CA ASP A 219 12.77 -31.27 -2.97
C ASP A 219 11.98 -30.17 -3.67
N ILE A 220 12.62 -29.55 -4.67
CA ILE A 220 12.08 -28.41 -5.42
C ILE A 220 10.68 -28.71 -6.00
N ARG A 221 10.42 -29.94 -6.45
CA ARG A 221 9.12 -30.31 -7.03
C ARG A 221 8.04 -30.35 -5.96
N ARG A 222 8.34 -30.91 -4.79
CA ARG A 222 7.42 -30.91 -3.63
C ARG A 222 7.19 -29.51 -3.08
N ILE A 223 8.22 -28.68 -2.99
CA ILE A 223 8.12 -27.29 -2.54
C ILE A 223 7.29 -26.44 -3.50
N ALA A 224 7.48 -26.60 -4.80
CA ALA A 224 6.66 -25.90 -5.79
C ALA A 224 5.18 -26.26 -5.67
N ALA A 225 4.83 -27.50 -5.32
CA ALA A 225 3.44 -27.90 -5.08
C ALA A 225 2.82 -27.20 -3.85
N CYS A 226 3.63 -26.72 -2.91
CA CYS A 226 3.16 -25.93 -1.77
C CYS A 226 2.87 -24.46 -2.16
N LEU A 227 3.39 -23.99 -3.30
CA LEU A 227 3.23 -22.63 -3.80
C LEU A 227 2.11 -22.54 -4.84
N PRO A 228 1.02 -21.81 -4.56
CA PRO A 228 -0.07 -21.68 -5.52
C PRO A 228 0.32 -21.14 -6.89
N GLY A 229 -0.16 -21.81 -7.94
CA GLY A 229 0.07 -21.39 -9.32
C GLY A 229 1.49 -21.63 -9.82
N ALA A 230 2.37 -22.19 -9.00
CA ALA A 230 3.69 -22.64 -9.42
C ALA A 230 3.60 -24.02 -10.09
N ALA A 231 4.35 -24.19 -11.17
CA ALA A 231 4.56 -25.47 -11.83
C ALA A 231 6.03 -25.59 -12.20
N VAL A 232 6.60 -26.77 -11.98
CA VAL A 232 7.99 -27.09 -12.32
C VAL A 232 7.99 -28.07 -13.49
N ASP A 233 8.60 -27.65 -14.59
CA ASP A 233 8.70 -28.44 -15.80
C ASP A 233 9.94 -29.35 -15.70
N THR A 234 11.13 -28.76 -15.70
CA THR A 234 12.41 -29.49 -15.59
C THR A 234 13.21 -29.08 -14.35
N VAL A 235 13.95 -30.05 -13.80
CA VAL A 235 14.95 -29.84 -12.74
C VAL A 235 16.20 -30.60 -13.17
N GLU A 236 17.28 -29.87 -13.44
CA GLU A 236 18.56 -30.39 -13.91
C GLU A 236 19.69 -29.80 -13.05
N GLY A 237 20.15 -30.56 -12.06
CA GLY A 237 21.12 -30.06 -11.07
C GLY A 237 20.57 -28.87 -10.29
N SER A 238 21.25 -27.73 -10.36
CA SER A 238 20.78 -26.47 -9.75
C SER A 238 19.76 -25.71 -10.60
N ARG A 239 19.57 -26.06 -11.88
CA ARG A 239 18.69 -25.32 -12.79
C ARG A 239 17.27 -25.87 -12.78
N VAL A 240 16.30 -24.96 -12.77
CA VAL A 240 14.88 -25.25 -12.75
C VAL A 240 14.19 -24.44 -13.83
N THR A 241 13.30 -25.05 -14.58
CA THR A 241 12.37 -24.33 -15.46
C THR A 241 10.93 -24.56 -15.01
N GLY A 242 10.10 -23.55 -15.22
CA GLY A 242 8.72 -23.64 -14.78
C GLY A 242 7.93 -22.39 -15.06
N SER A 243 6.75 -22.34 -14.43
CA SER A 243 5.87 -21.20 -14.52
C SER A 243 5.25 -20.85 -13.17
N LEU A 244 4.87 -19.59 -13.03
CA LEU A 244 4.14 -19.07 -11.89
C LEU A 244 2.98 -18.21 -12.39
N THR A 245 1.76 -18.67 -12.13
CA THR A 245 0.54 -17.91 -12.40
C THR A 245 0.02 -17.26 -11.14
N VAL A 246 -0.09 -15.93 -11.16
CA VAL A 246 -0.60 -15.13 -10.05
C VAL A 246 -1.83 -14.34 -10.51
N SER A 247 -2.81 -14.21 -9.62
CA SER A 247 -4.03 -13.45 -9.88
C SER A 247 -4.22 -12.38 -8.80
N PHE A 248 -4.35 -11.13 -9.23
CA PHE A 248 -4.58 -9.96 -8.41
C PHE A 248 -5.92 -9.31 -8.81
N GLY A 249 -7.02 -9.78 -8.21
CA GLY A 249 -8.36 -9.34 -8.61
C GLY A 249 -8.62 -9.60 -10.10
N PRO A 250 -8.90 -8.57 -10.93
CA PRO A 250 -9.12 -8.76 -12.37
C PRO A 250 -7.84 -9.01 -13.18
N ILE A 251 -6.65 -8.82 -12.57
CA ILE A 251 -5.36 -8.97 -13.26
C ILE A 251 -4.88 -10.41 -13.08
N LYS A 252 -4.64 -11.10 -14.19
CA LYS A 252 -4.01 -12.43 -14.20
C LYS A 252 -2.68 -12.33 -14.95
N ALA A 253 -1.59 -12.68 -14.27
CA ALA A 253 -0.25 -12.69 -14.84
C ALA A 253 0.32 -14.10 -14.77
N SER A 254 0.95 -14.56 -15.85
CA SER A 254 1.55 -15.89 -15.94
C SER A 254 2.99 -15.75 -16.40
N PHE A 255 3.92 -15.95 -15.49
CA PHE A 255 5.34 -15.87 -15.78
C PHE A 255 5.87 -17.26 -16.11
N ALA A 256 6.40 -17.45 -17.31
CA ALA A 256 7.22 -18.61 -17.65
C ALA A 256 8.69 -18.23 -17.57
N GLY A 257 9.52 -19.10 -16.99
CA GLY A 257 10.87 -18.71 -16.63
C GLY A 257 11.80 -19.85 -16.25
N GLU A 258 13.03 -19.45 -15.92
CA GLU A 258 14.09 -20.32 -15.43
C GLU A 258 14.67 -19.74 -14.13
N GLY A 259 15.23 -20.61 -13.31
CA GLY A 259 15.93 -20.24 -12.11
C GLY A 259 17.05 -21.21 -11.74
N GLU A 260 17.83 -20.79 -10.76
CA GLU A 260 18.95 -21.51 -10.20
C GLU A 260 18.79 -21.60 -8.68
N VAL A 261 19.02 -22.80 -8.15
CA VAL A 261 18.89 -23.13 -6.74
C VAL A 261 20.27 -23.41 -6.16
N ALA A 262 20.61 -22.73 -5.07
CA ALA A 262 21.81 -22.96 -4.29
C ALA A 262 21.43 -23.28 -2.85
N ARG A 263 22.19 -24.19 -2.21
CA ARG A 263 21.99 -24.60 -0.83
C ARG A 263 23.32 -24.81 -0.13
N ASP A 264 23.36 -24.48 1.14
CA ASP A 264 24.47 -24.76 2.05
C ASP A 264 23.93 -25.52 3.26
N ASP A 265 24.25 -26.81 3.34
CA ASP A 265 23.82 -27.69 4.42
C ASP A 265 24.47 -27.34 5.78
N ALA A 266 25.66 -26.73 5.77
CA ALA A 266 26.37 -26.38 7.00
C ALA A 266 25.69 -25.23 7.74
N SER A 267 25.22 -24.23 7.01
CA SER A 267 24.50 -23.07 7.56
C SER A 267 22.98 -23.20 7.49
N ARG A 268 22.45 -24.25 6.83
CA ARG A 268 21.02 -24.43 6.50
C ARG A 268 20.41 -23.19 5.84
N THR A 269 21.15 -22.64 4.89
CA THR A 269 20.73 -21.51 4.07
C THR A 269 20.58 -21.91 2.61
N GLY A 270 19.58 -21.36 1.93
CA GLY A 270 19.38 -21.58 0.51
C GLY A 270 18.96 -20.32 -0.21
N ALA A 271 19.18 -20.32 -1.52
CA ALA A 271 18.81 -19.24 -2.40
C ALA A 271 18.23 -19.77 -3.71
N VAL A 272 17.20 -19.11 -4.21
CA VAL A 272 16.60 -19.38 -5.52
C VAL A 272 16.60 -18.08 -6.31
N LYS A 273 17.39 -18.02 -7.38
CA LYS A 273 17.45 -16.87 -8.30
C LYS A 273 16.69 -17.21 -9.56
N GLY A 274 15.83 -16.33 -10.04
CA GLY A 274 15.01 -16.64 -11.21
C GLY A 274 14.61 -15.42 -12.01
N ARG A 275 14.23 -15.67 -13.26
CA ARG A 275 13.63 -14.69 -14.15
C ARG A 275 12.48 -15.31 -14.91
N GLY A 276 11.45 -14.53 -15.16
CA GLY A 276 10.28 -14.96 -15.92
C GLY A 276 9.65 -13.83 -16.72
N ARG A 277 8.94 -14.20 -17.79
CA ARG A 277 8.21 -13.25 -18.64
C ARG A 277 6.75 -13.66 -18.74
N ASP A 278 5.88 -12.67 -18.61
CA ASP A 278 4.48 -12.77 -18.98
C ASP A 278 4.32 -12.35 -20.44
N ALA A 279 4.18 -13.34 -21.32
CA ALA A 279 4.07 -13.11 -22.76
C ALA A 279 2.77 -12.38 -23.14
N LYS A 280 1.70 -12.49 -22.34
CA LYS A 280 0.40 -11.87 -22.63
C LYS A 280 0.30 -10.47 -22.04
N GLY A 281 0.78 -10.28 -20.81
CA GLY A 281 0.75 -9.00 -20.11
C GLY A 281 1.95 -8.10 -20.38
N GLY A 282 2.93 -8.54 -21.18
CA GLY A 282 4.10 -7.75 -21.58
C GLY A 282 5.03 -7.37 -20.43
N SER A 283 4.93 -8.07 -19.28
CA SER A 283 5.71 -7.79 -18.08
C SER A 283 6.80 -8.83 -17.87
N SER A 284 7.87 -8.47 -17.18
CA SER A 284 8.88 -9.43 -16.73
C SER A 284 9.25 -9.25 -15.27
N ALA A 285 9.65 -10.35 -14.65
CA ALA A 285 10.06 -10.42 -13.26
C ALA A 285 11.45 -11.04 -13.18
N THR A 286 12.32 -10.43 -12.39
CA THR A 286 13.58 -11.05 -11.94
C THR A 286 13.59 -10.99 -10.43
N GLY A 287 14.01 -12.07 -9.78
CA GLY A 287 14.06 -12.08 -8.33
C GLY A 287 14.97 -13.15 -7.75
N GLU A 288 15.18 -13.03 -6.46
CA GLU A 288 15.96 -13.91 -5.61
C GLU A 288 15.15 -14.14 -4.33
N ILE A 289 15.04 -15.40 -3.94
CA ILE A 289 14.46 -15.83 -2.66
C ILE A 289 15.61 -16.43 -1.87
N ALA A 290 16.02 -15.79 -0.79
CA ALA A 290 16.96 -16.34 0.19
C ALA A 290 16.19 -16.85 1.40
N TYR A 291 16.61 -17.97 1.98
CA TYR A 291 16.00 -18.51 3.18
C TYR A 291 17.03 -19.13 4.13
N ALA A 292 16.73 -19.09 5.42
CA ALA A 292 17.52 -19.70 6.48
C ALA A 292 16.61 -20.47 7.45
N VAL A 293 17.03 -21.68 7.83
CA VAL A 293 16.24 -22.57 8.68
C VAL A 293 16.84 -22.65 10.08
N HIS A 294 16.05 -22.26 11.07
CA HIS A 294 16.45 -22.18 12.47
C HIS A 294 15.57 -23.10 13.34
N PRO A 295 16.16 -23.88 14.26
CA PRO A 295 15.39 -24.55 15.30
C PRO A 295 14.63 -23.53 16.16
N ASP A 296 13.36 -23.83 16.48
CA ASP A 296 12.52 -22.99 17.35
C ASP A 296 11.66 -23.86 18.26
N GLY A 297 12.17 -24.14 19.47
CA GLY A 297 11.54 -25.09 20.40
C GLY A 297 11.46 -26.50 19.81
N GLN A 298 10.23 -27.04 19.72
CA GLN A 298 9.93 -28.34 19.07
C GLN A 298 9.62 -28.18 17.56
N GLY A 299 9.60 -26.94 17.06
CA GLY A 299 9.33 -26.61 15.67
C GLY A 299 10.53 -25.94 14.99
N THR A 300 10.23 -25.22 13.91
CA THR A 300 11.22 -24.58 13.06
C THR A 300 10.77 -23.18 12.69
N ARG A 301 11.69 -22.22 12.74
CA ARG A 301 11.53 -20.90 12.13
C ARG A 301 12.31 -20.85 10.82
N ILE A 302 11.66 -20.38 9.76
CA ILE A 302 12.27 -20.13 8.46
C ILE A 302 12.26 -18.63 8.23
N ASP A 303 13.43 -18.03 8.14
CA ASP A 303 13.59 -16.63 7.75
C ASP A 303 13.67 -16.59 6.23
N VAL A 304 12.81 -15.80 5.57
CA VAL A 304 12.71 -15.71 4.11
C VAL A 304 12.88 -14.25 3.68
N GLU A 305 13.80 -14.00 2.76
CA GLU A 305 14.00 -12.72 2.12
C GLU A 305 13.75 -12.85 0.62
N VAL A 306 12.78 -12.09 0.10
CA VAL A 306 12.46 -12.03 -1.33
C VAL A 306 12.90 -10.69 -1.87
N ARG A 307 13.83 -10.70 -2.81
CA ARG A 307 14.30 -9.53 -3.54
C ARG A 307 13.83 -9.64 -4.98
N TYR A 308 13.03 -8.71 -5.48
CA TYR A 308 12.49 -8.80 -6.84
C TYR A 308 12.43 -7.46 -7.55
N LYS A 309 12.42 -7.52 -8.88
CA LYS A 309 12.27 -6.39 -9.79
C LYS A 309 11.25 -6.75 -10.86
N LEU A 310 10.26 -5.89 -11.03
CA LEU A 310 9.24 -5.99 -12.08
C LEU A 310 9.49 -4.91 -13.13
N THR A 311 9.29 -5.27 -14.40
CA THR A 311 9.30 -4.33 -15.53
C THR A 311 8.06 -4.56 -16.40
N GLY A 312 7.68 -3.53 -17.17
CA GLY A 312 6.47 -3.54 -17.98
C GLY A 312 5.22 -3.07 -17.20
N PRO A 313 4.01 -3.30 -17.73
CA PRO A 313 2.76 -2.80 -17.15
C PRO A 313 2.55 -3.17 -15.67
N LEU A 314 3.06 -4.32 -15.22
CA LEU A 314 2.92 -4.73 -13.82
C LEU A 314 3.88 -4.02 -12.85
N ALA A 315 4.91 -3.33 -13.35
CA ALA A 315 5.88 -2.60 -12.51
C ALA A 315 5.21 -1.47 -11.69
N GLN A 316 4.11 -0.92 -12.19
CA GLN A 316 3.33 0.11 -11.47
C GLN A 316 2.73 -0.38 -10.15
N PHE A 317 2.56 -1.71 -9.99
CA PHE A 317 2.00 -2.30 -8.79
C PHE A 317 3.06 -2.65 -7.75
N GLY A 318 4.34 -2.71 -8.12
CA GLY A 318 5.45 -3.19 -7.29
C GLY A 318 5.67 -2.43 -5.97
N ARG A 319 5.07 -1.25 -5.80
CA ARG A 319 5.17 -0.38 -4.61
C ARG A 319 3.89 -0.31 -3.77
N SER A 320 2.89 -1.13 -4.09
CA SER A 320 1.57 -1.04 -3.46
C SER A 320 1.41 -2.00 -2.28
N ALA A 321 0.60 -1.60 -1.28
CA ALA A 321 0.18 -2.46 -0.17
C ALA A 321 -0.47 -3.78 -0.65
N LEU A 322 -0.97 -3.80 -1.89
CA LEU A 322 -1.53 -4.98 -2.55
C LEU A 322 -0.48 -6.06 -2.85
N VAL A 323 0.75 -5.68 -3.22
CA VAL A 323 1.84 -6.64 -3.45
C VAL A 323 2.34 -7.20 -2.11
N THR A 324 2.40 -6.36 -1.08
CA THR A 324 2.75 -6.80 0.28
C THR A 324 1.70 -7.75 0.86
N ASP A 325 0.41 -7.45 0.72
CA ASP A 325 -0.68 -8.34 1.20
C ASP A 325 -0.73 -9.65 0.39
N PHE A 326 -0.48 -9.60 -0.91
CA PHE A 326 -0.38 -10.80 -1.73
C PHE A 326 0.79 -11.69 -1.30
N ALA A 327 1.99 -11.10 -1.16
CA ALA A 327 3.17 -11.85 -0.77
C ALA A 327 3.00 -12.48 0.61
N ARG A 328 2.41 -11.75 1.56
CA ARG A 328 2.00 -12.27 2.87
C ARG A 328 1.14 -13.52 2.75
N ARG A 329 0.02 -13.43 2.03
CA ARG A 329 -0.93 -14.54 1.87
C ARG A 329 -0.30 -15.74 1.17
N MET A 330 0.55 -15.50 0.16
CA MET A 330 1.27 -16.57 -0.53
C MET A 330 2.23 -17.29 0.42
N THR A 331 2.94 -16.57 1.27
CA THR A 331 3.82 -17.16 2.27
C THR A 331 3.05 -17.89 3.37
N ASP A 332 1.92 -17.35 3.83
CA ASP A 332 1.07 -18.01 4.82
C ASP A 332 0.49 -19.33 4.27
N LEU A 333 0.05 -19.32 3.01
CA LEU A 333 -0.40 -20.53 2.31
C LEU A 333 0.74 -21.53 2.11
N PHE A 334 1.93 -21.05 1.74
CA PHE A 334 3.11 -21.88 1.62
C PHE A 334 3.45 -22.56 2.95
N ALA A 335 3.44 -21.80 4.05
CA ALA A 335 3.70 -22.31 5.41
C ALA A 335 2.70 -23.40 5.82
N ALA A 336 1.41 -23.15 5.56
CA ALA A 336 0.35 -24.11 5.84
C ALA A 336 0.50 -25.39 5.02
N ASN A 337 0.80 -25.27 3.71
CA ASN A 337 1.00 -26.41 2.82
C ASN A 337 2.27 -27.20 3.12
N LEU A 338 3.36 -26.52 3.47
CA LEU A 338 4.60 -27.14 3.92
C LEU A 338 4.37 -27.93 5.21
N THR A 339 3.65 -27.34 6.17
CA THR A 339 3.27 -28.02 7.42
C THR A 339 2.40 -29.25 7.14
N ALA A 340 1.38 -29.12 6.27
CA ALA A 340 0.51 -30.22 5.89
C ALA A 340 1.30 -31.36 5.21
N MET A 341 2.18 -31.03 4.27
CA MET A 341 3.06 -31.99 3.58
C MET A 341 3.97 -32.75 4.56
N LEU A 342 4.53 -32.06 5.56
CA LEU A 342 5.45 -32.64 6.54
C LEU A 342 4.75 -33.51 7.60
N THR A 343 3.51 -33.17 7.93
CA THR A 343 2.71 -33.86 8.96
C THR A 343 1.78 -34.93 8.38
N GLY A 344 1.69 -35.01 7.05
CA GLY A 344 0.74 -35.89 6.35
C GLY A 344 -0.72 -35.43 6.46
N ALA A 345 -0.95 -34.19 6.90
CA ALA A 345 -2.28 -33.58 6.94
C ALA A 345 -2.74 -33.18 5.53
N GLU A 346 -4.05 -33.03 5.35
CA GLU A 346 -4.64 -32.61 4.08
C GLU A 346 -4.14 -31.20 3.71
N GLN A 347 -3.66 -31.02 2.47
CA GLN A 347 -3.16 -29.73 2.00
C GLN A 347 -4.26 -28.67 2.09
N ALA A 348 -3.91 -27.47 2.56
CA ALA A 348 -4.78 -26.31 2.46
C ALA A 348 -4.87 -25.97 0.97
N GLY A 349 -5.92 -26.49 0.30
CA GLY A 349 -6.02 -26.57 -1.15
C GLY A 349 -5.67 -25.29 -1.91
N LYS A 350 -5.49 -25.41 -3.24
CA LYS A 350 -5.28 -24.29 -4.18
C LYS A 350 -6.10 -23.08 -3.73
N PRO A 351 -5.54 -21.84 -3.71
CA PRO A 351 -6.34 -20.66 -3.45
C PRO A 351 -7.53 -20.79 -4.38
N ALA A 352 -8.73 -20.81 -3.79
CA ALA A 352 -9.94 -20.75 -4.57
C ALA A 352 -9.68 -19.66 -5.60
N GLU A 353 -9.91 -19.95 -6.90
CA GLU A 353 -10.12 -18.86 -7.84
C GLU A 353 -10.96 -17.86 -7.09
N LEU A 354 -10.42 -16.65 -6.89
CA LEU A 354 -11.07 -15.57 -6.17
C LEU A 354 -12.23 -15.10 -7.06
N SER A 355 -13.19 -16.00 -7.26
CA SER A 355 -14.49 -15.74 -7.78
C SER A 355 -15.11 -14.79 -6.78
N PHE A 356 -15.47 -13.62 -7.29
CA PHE A 356 -16.23 -12.60 -6.59
C PHE A 356 -17.40 -13.19 -5.76
N LEU A 357 -17.95 -14.34 -6.19
CA LEU A 357 -19.01 -15.07 -5.51
C LEU A 357 -18.59 -15.74 -4.19
N SER A 358 -17.34 -16.19 -4.01
CA SER A 358 -16.91 -16.84 -2.76
C SER A 358 -16.74 -15.83 -1.62
N ILE A 359 -16.29 -14.61 -1.93
CA ILE A 359 -16.24 -13.48 -1.01
C ILE A 359 -17.66 -13.02 -0.64
N LEU A 360 -18.55 -12.94 -1.63
CA LEU A 360 -19.97 -12.59 -1.40
C LEU A 360 -20.66 -13.66 -0.53
N GLY A 361 -20.39 -14.94 -0.79
CA GLY A 361 -20.92 -16.08 -0.05
C GLY A 361 -20.42 -16.13 1.40
N ALA A 362 -19.14 -15.85 1.64
CA ALA A 362 -18.59 -15.76 2.99
C ALA A 362 -19.20 -14.59 3.78
N MET A 363 -19.40 -13.43 3.15
CA MET A 363 -20.08 -12.29 3.77
C MET A 363 -21.58 -12.53 4.02
N LEU A 364 -22.27 -13.27 3.14
CA LEU A 364 -23.67 -13.63 3.32
C LEU A 364 -23.84 -14.65 4.45
N LYS A 365 -22.95 -15.64 4.54
CA LYS A 365 -22.96 -16.70 5.56
C LYS A 365 -22.69 -16.12 6.94
N ASP A 366 -21.77 -15.17 7.05
CA ASP A 366 -21.44 -14.49 8.31
C ASP A 366 -22.54 -13.49 8.75
N ARG A 367 -23.30 -12.92 7.80
CA ARG A 367 -24.52 -12.16 8.11
C ARG A 367 -25.70 -13.05 8.53
N LEU A 368 -25.89 -14.20 7.88
CA LEU A 368 -26.95 -15.15 8.21
C LEU A 368 -26.71 -15.84 9.57
N ALA A 369 -25.47 -16.18 9.90
CA ALA A 369 -25.12 -16.72 11.21
C ALA A 369 -25.42 -15.73 12.35
N ARG A 370 -25.25 -14.41 12.12
CA ARG A 370 -25.61 -13.36 13.08
C ARG A 370 -27.10 -13.06 13.16
N LEU A 371 -27.87 -13.39 12.12
CA LEU A 371 -29.33 -13.21 12.08
C LEU A 371 -30.09 -14.40 12.71
N PHE A 372 -29.51 -15.61 12.66
CA PHE A 372 -30.15 -16.83 13.17
C PHE A 372 -29.49 -17.42 14.43
N GLY A 373 -28.41 -16.82 14.94
CA GLY A 373 -27.65 -17.28 16.11
C GLY A 373 -28.00 -16.61 17.45
N ARG A 374 -29.28 -16.31 17.71
CA ARG A 374 -29.79 -16.03 19.07
C ARG A 374 -30.91 -17.01 19.39
N ASN A 375 -30.55 -18.05 20.13
CA ASN A 375 -31.29 -18.53 21.30
C ASN A 375 -30.29 -19.05 22.32
#